data_AF-A0A3P9M2I7-F1
#
_entry.id   AF-A0A3P9M2I7-F1
#
_cell.length_a   1.000
_cell.length_b   1.000
_cell.length_c   1.000
_cell.angle_alpha   90.00
_cell.angle_beta   90.00
_cell.angle_gamma   90.00
#
_symmetry.space_group_name_H-M   'P 1'
#
loop_
_entity.id
_entity.type
_entity.pdbx_description
1 polymer ?
#
loop_
_entity_poly.entity_id
_entity_poly.type
_entity_poly.pdbx_seq_one_letter_code
_entity_poly.pdbx_strand_id
1 'polypeptide(L)'
;MNKRQKVSVEGRAASSLRPTMALLVVVLLLAVVPLCAASAPDCDELVKPFMPEDSKLVFGKWVYVMGAGDPLHYHDALGSLRNSWIDLSPTSNDQVVTLRWGDYCFTRCIFGEVNATVTGIATTFQKNLSDHKGHILQTCPDCLLWTDTFRNRDVTGRYILLFSRTGKIDPEHVDILKKQAECLNFPVNFHRADASAELCPDDKDKTK
;
A
#
# COMPACT_ATOMS: atom_id res chain seq x y z
N MET A 1 -1.02 57.91 -73.72
CA MET A 1 -0.58 58.91 -72.70
C MET A 1 -0.93 58.35 -71.32
N ASN A 2 -0.18 58.52 -70.22
CA ASN A 2 1.09 59.23 -70.00
C ASN A 2 1.95 58.54 -68.87
N LYS A 3 3.15 59.07 -68.62
CA LYS A 3 4.22 58.74 -67.60
C LYS A 3 3.73 58.21 -66.22
N ARG A 4 4.40 57.22 -65.57
CA ARG A 4 5.68 57.22 -64.77
C ARG A 4 5.64 58.17 -63.53
N GLN A 5 6.26 57.94 -62.34
CA GLN A 5 7.34 57.01 -61.93
C GLN A 5 7.53 56.88 -60.38
N LYS A 6 8.04 55.73 -59.86
CA LYS A 6 8.65 55.46 -58.51
C LYS A 6 7.73 55.75 -57.29
N VAL A 7 7.97 55.29 -56.04
CA VAL A 7 9.14 55.10 -55.13
C VAL A 7 8.76 53.98 -54.10
N SER A 8 9.56 53.07 -53.51
CA SER A 8 10.99 52.62 -53.59
C SER A 8 11.07 51.10 -53.22
N VAL A 9 12.12 50.62 -52.50
CA VAL A 9 12.29 49.25 -51.97
C VAL A 9 12.89 49.27 -50.54
N GLU A 10 12.26 48.56 -49.59
CA GLU A 10 12.81 48.03 -48.32
C GLU A 10 11.74 47.11 -47.69
N GLY A 11 12.03 46.05 -46.92
CA GLY A 11 13.30 45.36 -46.63
C GLY A 11 13.00 44.06 -45.85
N ARG A 12 12.97 42.90 -46.52
CA ARG A 12 12.47 41.64 -45.91
C ARG A 12 13.52 40.93 -45.05
N ALA A 13 13.68 41.38 -43.80
CA ALA A 13 14.54 40.74 -42.80
C ALA A 13 13.97 39.38 -42.32
N ALA A 14 14.04 38.35 -43.15
CA ALA A 14 13.84 36.97 -42.73
C ALA A 14 15.03 36.54 -41.85
N SER A 15 14.78 36.33 -40.55
CA SER A 15 15.80 35.92 -39.59
C SER A 15 16.30 34.52 -39.89
N SER A 16 17.45 34.42 -40.58
CA SER A 16 18.13 33.16 -40.83
C SER A 16 18.66 32.58 -39.51
N LEU A 17 17.89 31.68 -38.90
CA LEU A 17 18.43 30.74 -37.93
C LEU A 17 19.49 29.91 -38.66
N ARG A 18 20.76 30.10 -38.29
CA ARG A 18 21.86 29.30 -38.84
C ARG A 18 21.59 27.83 -38.54
N PRO A 19 21.70 26.90 -39.51
CA PRO A 19 21.36 25.50 -39.28
C PRO A 19 22.20 24.86 -38.17
N THR A 20 23.42 25.36 -37.92
CA THR A 20 24.26 24.95 -36.79
C THR A 20 23.65 25.26 -35.43
N MET A 21 22.95 26.39 -35.25
CA MET A 21 22.24 26.70 -33.99
C MET A 21 21.06 25.76 -33.77
N ALA A 22 20.29 25.47 -34.83
CA ALA A 22 19.19 24.52 -34.76
C ALA A 22 19.69 23.10 -34.43
N LEU A 23 20.78 22.66 -35.07
CA LEU A 23 21.37 21.35 -34.82
C LEU A 23 21.91 21.21 -33.38
N LEU A 24 22.58 22.24 -32.86
CA LEU A 24 23.07 22.28 -31.48
C LEU A 24 21.90 22.22 -30.47
N VAL A 25 20.81 22.95 -30.71
CA VAL A 25 19.61 22.90 -29.85
C VAL A 25 18.96 21.51 -29.87
N VAL A 26 18.84 20.86 -31.03
CA VAL A 26 18.30 19.49 -31.13
C VAL A 26 19.20 18.49 -30.41
N VAL A 27 20.52 18.58 -30.54
CA VAL A 27 21.46 17.72 -29.81
C VAL A 27 21.39 17.96 -28.29
N LEU A 28 21.23 19.21 -27.84
CA LEU A 28 21.08 19.53 -26.42
C LEU A 28 19.75 18.98 -25.86
N LEU A 29 18.65 19.10 -26.61
CA LEU A 29 17.35 18.55 -26.22
C LEU A 29 17.37 17.02 -26.13
N LEU A 30 18.06 16.34 -27.04
CA LEU A 30 18.25 14.89 -26.99
C LEU A 30 19.15 14.46 -25.81
N ALA A 31 20.15 15.27 -25.43
CA ALA A 31 21.04 14.98 -24.31
C ALA A 31 20.42 15.20 -22.92
N VAL A 32 19.32 15.94 -22.82
CA VAL A 32 18.66 16.29 -21.54
C VAL A 32 17.60 15.24 -21.10
N VAL A 33 17.24 14.28 -21.96
CA VAL A 33 16.26 13.22 -21.63
C VAL A 33 16.94 11.87 -21.27
N PRO A 34 17.73 11.82 -20.19
CA PRO A 34 17.80 10.57 -19.42
C PRO A 34 17.96 10.77 -17.89
N LEU A 35 17.08 11.54 -17.22
CA LEU A 35 17.19 11.73 -15.75
C LEU A 35 15.87 11.75 -14.93
N CYS A 36 14.76 11.24 -15.47
CA CYS A 36 13.53 11.00 -14.69
C CYS A 36 13.10 9.52 -14.65
N ALA A 37 13.80 8.64 -15.35
CA ALA A 37 13.56 7.19 -15.32
C ALA A 37 14.27 6.51 -14.12
N ALA A 38 14.08 7.06 -12.92
CA ALA A 38 14.10 6.23 -11.73
C ALA A 38 12.83 5.37 -11.82
N SER A 39 12.96 4.16 -12.36
CA SER A 39 11.84 3.22 -12.45
C SER A 39 11.24 3.07 -11.06
N ALA A 40 9.94 3.38 -10.94
CA ALA A 40 9.19 2.92 -9.78
C ALA A 40 9.44 1.40 -9.66
N PRO A 41 9.74 0.86 -8.46
CA PRO A 41 10.07 -0.56 -8.34
C PRO A 41 8.94 -1.37 -8.95
N ASP A 42 9.30 -2.39 -9.74
CA ASP A 42 8.30 -3.12 -10.52
C ASP A 42 7.24 -3.69 -9.57
N CYS A 43 5.98 -3.71 -10.01
CA CYS A 43 4.89 -4.13 -9.14
C CYS A 43 5.11 -5.57 -8.65
N ASP A 44 5.71 -6.43 -9.48
CA ASP A 44 6.14 -7.79 -9.15
C ASP A 44 7.13 -7.88 -7.96
N GLU A 45 7.93 -6.84 -7.72
CA GLU A 45 8.81 -6.75 -6.53
C GLU A 45 8.03 -6.21 -5.32
N LEU A 46 7.24 -5.14 -5.51
CA LEU A 46 6.50 -4.48 -4.42
C LEU A 46 5.40 -5.35 -3.82
N VAL A 47 4.72 -6.17 -4.63
CA VAL A 47 3.64 -7.07 -4.19
C VAL A 47 4.11 -8.51 -3.99
N LYS A 48 5.43 -8.74 -3.95
CA LYS A 48 6.01 -10.05 -3.69
C LYS A 48 5.64 -10.55 -2.28
N PRO A 49 4.96 -11.72 -2.16
CA PRO A 49 4.62 -12.30 -0.86
C PRO A 49 5.84 -12.50 0.03
N PHE A 50 5.78 -11.96 1.25
CA PHE A 50 6.81 -12.11 2.26
C PHE A 50 6.61 -13.42 3.03
N MET A 51 7.66 -14.24 3.07
CA MET A 51 7.69 -15.48 3.83
C MET A 51 9.13 -15.68 4.32
N PRO A 52 9.46 -15.24 5.55
CA PRO A 52 10.84 -15.26 6.05
C PRO A 52 11.30 -16.68 6.40
N GLU A 53 12.60 -16.93 6.25
CA GLU A 53 13.22 -18.20 6.62
C GLU A 53 13.11 -18.49 8.13
N ASP A 54 13.19 -17.46 8.98
CA ASP A 54 12.77 -17.55 10.38
C ASP A 54 11.35 -16.99 10.55
N SER A 55 10.37 -17.90 10.65
CA SER A 55 8.96 -17.55 10.90
C SER A 55 8.74 -16.77 12.20
N LYS A 56 9.69 -16.81 13.15
CA LYS A 56 9.64 -16.01 14.39
C LYS A 56 9.60 -14.50 14.13
N LEU A 57 10.09 -14.03 12.99
CA LEU A 57 10.00 -12.61 12.61
C LEU A 57 8.54 -12.14 12.44
N VAL A 58 7.62 -13.05 12.08
CA VAL A 58 6.19 -12.78 11.90
C VAL A 58 5.42 -12.87 13.23
N PHE A 59 5.90 -13.65 14.20
CA PHE A 59 5.16 -13.92 15.44
C PHE A 59 5.12 -12.76 16.43
N GLY A 60 4.22 -12.88 17.41
CA GLY A 60 3.92 -11.90 18.44
C GLY A 60 2.92 -10.83 17.98
N LYS A 61 2.89 -9.74 18.75
CA LYS A 61 1.90 -8.67 18.64
C LYS A 61 2.24 -7.67 17.53
N TRP A 62 1.21 -7.19 16.85
CA TRP A 62 1.26 -6.14 15.83
C TRP A 62 0.06 -5.21 16.01
N VAL A 63 0.27 -3.91 15.85
CA VAL A 63 -0.74 -2.86 16.05
C VAL A 63 -1.13 -2.25 14.71
N TYR A 64 -2.42 -2.08 14.47
CA TYR A 64 -2.97 -1.52 13.24
C TYR A 64 -2.50 -0.06 13.05
N VAL A 65 -2.11 0.28 11.83
CA VAL A 65 -1.64 1.62 11.46
C VAL A 65 -2.63 2.29 10.52
N MET A 66 -2.96 1.61 9.43
CA MET A 66 -3.79 2.14 8.34
C MET A 66 -4.16 1.05 7.34
N GLY A 67 -5.17 1.28 6.49
CA GLY A 67 -5.58 0.33 5.46
C GLY A 67 -6.73 0.79 4.58
N ALA A 68 -7.12 -0.05 3.64
CA ALA A 68 -8.27 0.16 2.76
C ALA A 68 -9.02 -1.16 2.51
N GLY A 69 -10.34 -1.07 2.31
CA GLY A 69 -11.16 -2.14 1.78
C GLY A 69 -11.55 -1.89 0.33
N ASP A 70 -11.96 -2.95 -0.37
CA ASP A 70 -12.60 -2.90 -1.68
C ASP A 70 -13.62 -4.06 -1.80
N PRO A 71 -14.82 -3.87 -2.40
CA PRO A 71 -15.43 -2.60 -2.85
C PRO A 71 -15.65 -1.56 -1.74
N LEU A 72 -16.00 -0.33 -2.14
CA LEU A 72 -16.07 0.88 -1.30
C LEU A 72 -16.77 0.69 0.07
N HIS A 73 -17.87 -0.08 0.14
CA HIS A 73 -18.58 -0.29 1.41
C HIS A 73 -17.74 -1.02 2.48
N TYR A 74 -16.69 -1.76 2.09
CA TYR A 74 -15.70 -2.30 3.02
C TYR A 74 -14.63 -1.29 3.40
N HIS A 75 -14.31 -0.32 2.54
CA HIS A 75 -13.53 0.85 2.96
C HIS A 75 -14.29 1.64 4.02
N ASP A 76 -15.57 1.95 3.78
CA ASP A 76 -16.43 2.68 4.71
C ASP A 76 -16.59 1.95 6.05
N ALA A 77 -16.64 0.61 6.02
CA ALA A 77 -16.68 -0.22 7.23
C ALA A 77 -15.44 -0.05 8.13
N LEU A 78 -14.26 0.27 7.58
CA LEU A 78 -13.07 0.58 8.40
C LEU A 78 -13.27 1.85 9.24
N GLY A 79 -14.14 2.78 8.85
CA GLY A 79 -14.50 3.96 9.67
C GLY A 79 -15.16 3.63 11.01
N SER A 80 -15.52 2.35 11.27
CA SER A 80 -15.97 1.88 12.58
C SER A 80 -14.84 1.46 13.53
N LEU A 81 -13.64 1.23 13.00
CA LEU A 81 -12.44 0.71 13.67
C LEU A 81 -11.57 1.87 14.15
N ARG A 82 -11.59 2.19 15.45
CA ARG A 82 -10.69 3.24 15.98
C ARG A 82 -9.26 2.76 16.12
N ASN A 83 -9.06 1.55 16.66
CA ASN A 83 -7.73 0.97 16.84
C ASN A 83 -7.83 -0.57 16.89
N SER A 84 -6.74 -1.30 16.63
CA SER A 84 -6.71 -2.77 16.74
C SER A 84 -5.29 -3.30 16.91
N TRP A 85 -5.18 -4.49 17.47
CA TRP A 85 -3.99 -5.32 17.41
C TRP A 85 -4.33 -6.74 16.97
N ILE A 86 -3.35 -7.40 16.36
CA ILE A 86 -3.31 -8.85 16.16
C ILE A 86 -2.13 -9.44 16.95
N ASP A 87 -2.26 -10.69 17.40
CA ASP A 87 -1.18 -11.48 18.00
C ASP A 87 -1.10 -12.83 17.27
N LEU A 88 0.08 -13.13 16.72
CA LEU A 88 0.35 -14.30 15.89
C LEU A 88 1.27 -15.26 16.65
N SER A 89 0.77 -16.43 17.07
CA SER A 89 1.58 -17.41 17.82
C SER A 89 1.66 -18.77 17.11
N PRO A 90 2.83 -19.44 17.13
CA PRO A 90 2.97 -20.78 16.56
C PRO A 90 2.14 -21.81 17.34
N THR A 91 1.73 -22.87 16.66
CA THR A 91 1.14 -24.07 17.29
C THR A 91 2.13 -25.24 17.26
N SER A 92 1.69 -26.44 17.67
CA SER A 92 2.44 -27.69 17.50
C SER A 92 2.45 -28.22 16.06
N ASN A 93 1.69 -27.60 15.15
CA ASN A 93 1.72 -27.85 13.71
C ASN A 93 2.39 -26.63 13.04
N ASP A 94 3.45 -26.87 12.28
CA ASP A 94 4.25 -25.85 11.61
C ASP A 94 3.48 -25.11 10.50
N GLN A 95 2.44 -25.73 9.95
CA GLN A 95 1.50 -25.14 8.99
C GLN A 95 0.35 -24.37 9.66
N VAL A 96 0.27 -24.29 10.99
CA VAL A 96 -0.84 -23.64 11.70
C VAL A 96 -0.36 -22.60 12.70
N VAL A 97 -0.88 -21.38 12.53
CA VAL A 97 -0.64 -20.21 13.37
C VAL A 97 -1.94 -19.81 14.05
N THR A 98 -1.92 -19.60 15.36
CA THR A 98 -3.07 -19.00 16.06
C THR A 98 -3.03 -17.49 15.86
N LEU A 99 -4.11 -16.95 15.27
CA LEU A 99 -4.36 -15.53 15.05
C LEU A 99 -5.38 -15.04 16.08
N ARG A 100 -4.91 -14.19 17.00
CA ARG A 100 -5.74 -13.43 17.94
C ARG A 100 -5.93 -12.00 17.45
N TRP A 101 -7.03 -11.35 17.82
CA TRP A 101 -7.23 -9.92 17.62
C TRP A 101 -8.01 -9.24 18.75
N GLY A 102 -7.82 -7.94 18.89
CA GLY A 102 -8.60 -7.05 19.75
C GLY A 102 -8.98 -5.77 19.01
N ASP A 103 -10.14 -5.79 18.34
CA ASP A 103 -10.64 -4.68 17.53
C ASP A 103 -11.41 -3.68 18.40
N TYR A 104 -10.97 -2.42 18.51
CA TYR A 104 -11.75 -1.34 19.12
C TYR A 104 -12.71 -0.77 18.08
N CYS A 105 -13.94 -1.25 18.07
CA CYS A 105 -15.00 -0.85 17.15
C CYS A 105 -16.27 -0.44 17.88
N PHE A 106 -17.00 0.56 17.37
CA PHE A 106 -18.29 0.99 17.93
C PHE A 106 -18.24 1.30 19.44
N THR A 107 -17.20 2.00 19.91
CA THR A 107 -16.96 2.34 21.34
C THR A 107 -16.77 1.16 22.30
N ARG A 108 -16.44 -0.03 21.78
CA ARG A 108 -16.16 -1.23 22.59
C ARG A 108 -15.03 -2.08 21.99
N CYS A 109 -14.50 -3.01 22.77
CA CYS A 109 -13.59 -4.03 22.28
C CYS A 109 -14.33 -5.26 21.77
N ILE A 110 -13.87 -5.78 20.63
CA ILE A 110 -14.34 -7.01 19.99
C ILE A 110 -13.13 -7.91 19.82
N PHE A 111 -13.07 -8.96 20.63
CA PHE A 111 -11.97 -9.93 20.63
C PHE A 111 -12.30 -11.16 19.78
N GLY A 112 -11.27 -11.90 19.41
CA GLY A 112 -11.42 -13.28 18.95
C GLY A 112 -10.09 -13.96 18.67
N GLU A 113 -10.18 -15.25 18.38
CA GLU A 113 -9.05 -16.14 18.15
C GLU A 113 -9.46 -17.20 17.11
N VAL A 114 -8.60 -17.45 16.14
CA VAL A 114 -8.76 -18.52 15.13
C VAL A 114 -7.42 -19.22 14.91
N ASN A 115 -7.48 -20.47 14.46
CA ASN A 115 -6.32 -21.11 13.84
C ASN A 115 -6.33 -20.81 12.34
N ALA A 116 -5.22 -20.30 11.84
CA ALA A 116 -4.99 -20.00 10.43
C ALA A 116 -3.97 -20.98 9.86
N THR A 117 -4.29 -21.57 8.70
CA THR A 117 -3.44 -22.54 8.01
C THR A 117 -2.59 -21.82 6.96
N VAL A 118 -1.29 -22.08 6.96
CA VAL A 118 -0.31 -21.52 6.01
C VAL A 118 0.05 -22.60 4.98
N THR A 119 -0.31 -22.37 3.72
CA THR A 119 -0.07 -23.29 2.60
C THR A 119 0.78 -22.59 1.56
N GLY A 120 2.10 -22.75 1.66
CA GLY A 120 3.06 -21.93 0.93
C GLY A 120 2.92 -20.46 1.34
N ILE A 121 2.86 -19.55 0.37
CA ILE A 121 2.70 -18.11 0.59
C ILE A 121 1.31 -17.67 1.09
N ALA A 122 0.30 -18.55 1.09
CA ALA A 122 -1.09 -18.18 1.35
C ALA A 122 -1.56 -18.68 2.71
N THR A 123 -2.19 -17.78 3.46
CA THR A 123 -2.76 -18.06 4.79
C THR A 123 -4.28 -18.04 4.73
N THR A 124 -4.95 -19.08 5.25
CA THR A 124 -6.42 -19.20 5.26
C THR A 124 -6.98 -19.41 6.66
N PHE A 125 -8.14 -18.82 6.95
CA PHE A 125 -8.87 -19.02 8.20
C PHE A 125 -10.38 -18.73 8.00
N GLN A 126 -11.21 -19.06 8.98
CA GLN A 126 -12.64 -18.72 8.98
C GLN A 126 -12.96 -17.82 10.18
N LYS A 127 -13.43 -16.59 9.93
CA LYS A 127 -13.89 -15.64 10.96
C LYS A 127 -15.41 -15.66 10.99
N ASN A 128 -15.98 -16.40 11.94
CA ASN A 128 -17.41 -16.70 12.05
C ASN A 128 -17.98 -17.45 10.82
N LEU A 129 -18.59 -16.73 9.87
CA LEU A 129 -19.17 -17.27 8.62
C LEU A 129 -18.47 -16.71 7.36
N SER A 130 -17.34 -16.02 7.56
CA SER A 130 -16.51 -15.48 6.50
C SER A 130 -15.28 -16.37 6.33
N ASP A 131 -15.06 -16.87 5.12
CA ASP A 131 -13.85 -17.59 4.74
C ASP A 131 -12.81 -16.57 4.25
N HIS A 132 -11.62 -16.56 4.83
CA HIS A 132 -10.54 -15.63 4.53
C HIS A 132 -9.35 -16.34 3.85
N LYS A 133 -8.73 -15.66 2.89
CA LYS A 133 -7.49 -16.05 2.24
C LYS A 133 -6.64 -14.81 1.99
N GLY A 134 -5.53 -14.72 2.70
CA GLY A 134 -4.59 -13.60 2.62
C GLY A 134 -3.15 -14.03 2.39
N HIS A 135 -2.28 -13.03 2.29
CA HIS A 135 -0.83 -13.18 2.38
C HIS A 135 -0.21 -11.87 2.90
N ILE A 136 0.98 -11.96 3.50
CA ILE A 136 1.70 -10.81 4.02
C ILE A 136 2.69 -10.28 2.98
N LEU A 137 2.91 -8.96 3.01
CA LEU A 137 3.92 -8.21 2.26
C LEU A 137 4.82 -7.46 3.24
N GLN A 138 6.02 -7.10 2.80
CA GLN A 138 6.92 -6.24 3.57
C GLN A 138 6.78 -4.78 3.09
N THR A 139 6.65 -3.84 4.02
CA THR A 139 6.61 -2.38 3.74
C THR A 139 7.74 -1.62 4.44
N CYS A 140 8.13 -2.08 5.62
CA CYS A 140 9.26 -1.60 6.42
C CYS A 140 9.79 -2.78 7.28
N PRO A 141 10.95 -2.68 7.95
CA PRO A 141 11.48 -3.77 8.78
C PRO A 141 10.52 -4.24 9.88
N ASP A 142 9.91 -3.30 10.62
CA ASP A 142 8.95 -3.55 11.70
C ASP A 142 7.49 -3.42 11.26
N CYS A 143 7.20 -3.75 10.00
CA CYS A 143 5.86 -3.73 9.41
C CYS A 143 5.38 -5.14 9.02
N LEU A 144 4.07 -5.37 9.14
CA LEU A 144 3.36 -6.51 8.57
C LEU A 144 2.21 -5.94 7.74
N LEU A 145 2.32 -6.01 6.41
CA LEU A 145 1.25 -5.58 5.51
C LEU A 145 0.40 -6.79 5.13
N TRP A 146 -0.76 -6.94 5.78
CA TRP A 146 -1.69 -8.02 5.51
C TRP A 146 -2.57 -7.67 4.31
N THR A 147 -2.55 -8.50 3.27
CA THR A 147 -3.56 -8.46 2.19
C THR A 147 -4.54 -9.60 2.39
N ASP A 148 -5.82 -9.37 2.13
CA ASP A 148 -6.90 -10.33 2.35
C ASP A 148 -7.91 -10.37 1.20
N THR A 149 -8.46 -11.55 0.96
CA THR A 149 -9.68 -11.78 0.20
C THR A 149 -10.61 -12.63 1.05
N PHE A 150 -11.83 -12.16 1.27
CA PHE A 150 -12.78 -12.80 2.17
C PHE A 150 -14.15 -12.96 1.53
N ARG A 151 -14.84 -14.06 1.85
CA ARG A 151 -16.14 -14.40 1.30
C ARG A 151 -17.09 -14.88 2.39
N ASN A 152 -18.24 -14.23 2.50
CA ASN A 152 -19.37 -14.65 3.34
C ASN A 152 -20.56 -14.96 2.43
N ARG A 153 -20.88 -16.25 2.30
CA ARG A 153 -21.81 -16.78 1.28
C ARG A 153 -21.39 -16.34 -0.13
N ASP A 154 -22.20 -15.53 -0.79
CA ASP A 154 -22.01 -15.02 -2.14
C ASP A 154 -21.34 -13.63 -2.16
N VAL A 155 -21.24 -12.96 -1.00
CA VAL A 155 -20.62 -11.63 -0.89
C VAL A 155 -19.12 -11.80 -0.69
N THR A 156 -18.32 -11.16 -1.54
CA THR A 156 -16.86 -11.19 -1.51
C THR A 156 -16.31 -9.78 -1.36
N GLY A 157 -15.26 -9.63 -0.57
CA GLY A 157 -14.50 -8.39 -0.41
C GLY A 157 -13.02 -8.65 -0.23
N ARG A 158 -12.25 -7.58 -0.10
CA ARG A 158 -10.79 -7.61 0.06
C ARG A 158 -10.31 -6.45 0.90
N TYR A 159 -9.20 -6.65 1.62
CA TYR A 159 -8.56 -5.63 2.45
C TYR A 159 -7.05 -5.57 2.21
N ILE A 160 -6.49 -4.38 2.43
CA ILE A 160 -5.06 -4.15 2.63
C ILE A 160 -4.90 -3.43 3.97
N LEU A 161 -4.25 -4.08 4.94
CA LEU A 161 -4.15 -3.62 6.33
C LEU A 161 -2.68 -3.62 6.75
N LEU A 162 -2.12 -2.44 6.95
CA LEU A 162 -0.79 -2.27 7.50
C LEU A 162 -0.86 -2.34 9.03
N PHE A 163 -0.05 -3.23 9.60
CA PHE A 163 0.29 -3.26 11.02
C PHE A 163 1.78 -2.99 11.21
N SER A 164 2.16 -2.54 12.41
CA SER A 164 3.56 -2.39 12.83
C SER A 164 3.75 -2.80 14.29
N ARG A 165 5.00 -2.96 14.75
CA ARG A 165 5.28 -3.30 16.15
C ARG A 165 4.85 -2.22 17.16
N THR A 166 4.60 -0.99 16.71
CA THR A 166 4.35 0.18 17.59
C THR A 166 3.07 0.98 17.28
N GLY A 167 2.32 0.61 16.24
CA GLY A 167 1.16 1.38 15.74
C GLY A 167 1.55 2.65 14.98
N LYS A 168 2.83 2.78 14.61
CA LYS A 168 3.40 3.94 13.89
C LYS A 168 4.11 3.48 12.62
N ILE A 169 4.36 4.42 11.71
CA ILE A 169 5.10 4.23 10.47
C ILE A 169 5.74 5.55 10.07
N ASP A 170 6.98 5.51 9.57
CA ASP A 170 7.68 6.69 9.06
C ASP A 170 7.13 7.12 7.68
N PRO A 171 7.12 8.42 7.35
CA PRO A 171 6.51 8.92 6.11
C PRO A 171 7.02 8.25 4.82
N GLU A 172 8.30 7.86 4.76
CA GLU A 172 8.89 7.18 3.60
C GLU A 172 8.24 5.81 3.32
N HIS A 173 7.95 5.05 4.38
CA HIS A 173 7.31 3.75 4.27
C HIS A 173 5.81 3.87 3.92
N VAL A 174 5.17 5.02 4.21
CA VAL A 174 3.80 5.31 3.75
C VAL A 174 3.75 5.45 2.22
N ASP A 175 4.80 5.98 1.58
CA ASP A 175 4.88 6.07 0.12
C ASP A 175 5.19 4.71 -0.56
N ILE A 176 5.80 3.77 0.17
CA ILE A 176 5.88 2.36 -0.25
C ILE A 176 4.49 1.71 -0.18
N LEU A 177 3.75 1.90 0.92
CA LEU A 177 2.38 1.39 1.08
C LEU A 177 1.44 1.89 -0.04
N LYS A 178 1.53 3.17 -0.43
CA LYS A 178 0.75 3.72 -1.56
C LYS A 178 1.00 2.92 -2.84
N LYS A 179 2.27 2.72 -3.22
CA LYS A 179 2.63 1.96 -4.43
C LYS A 179 2.18 0.50 -4.35
N GLN A 180 2.30 -0.13 -3.18
CA GLN A 180 1.79 -1.50 -2.96
C GLN A 180 0.27 -1.57 -3.13
N ALA A 181 -0.49 -0.58 -2.65
CA ALA A 181 -1.92 -0.48 -2.88
C ALA A 181 -2.27 -0.20 -4.35
N GLU A 182 -1.54 0.69 -5.02
CA GLU A 182 -1.70 1.02 -6.46
C GLU A 182 -1.48 -0.21 -7.34
N CYS A 183 -0.36 -0.93 -7.16
CA CYS A 183 -0.07 -2.18 -7.86
C CYS A 183 -1.15 -3.26 -7.65
N LEU A 184 -1.75 -3.33 -6.45
CA LEU A 184 -2.84 -4.25 -6.15
C LEU A 184 -4.22 -3.73 -6.57
N ASN A 185 -4.34 -2.49 -7.06
CA ASN A 185 -5.61 -1.80 -7.35
C ASN A 185 -6.52 -1.67 -6.11
N PHE A 186 -5.97 -1.22 -4.98
CA PHE A 186 -6.72 -0.78 -3.78
C PHE A 186 -6.86 0.76 -3.74
N PRO A 187 -7.89 1.31 -3.06
CA PRO A 187 -8.01 2.74 -2.82
C PRO A 187 -6.88 3.28 -1.92
N VAL A 188 -6.18 4.32 -2.37
CA VAL A 188 -5.04 4.95 -1.64
C VAL A 188 -5.45 5.96 -0.56
N ASN A 189 -6.75 6.25 -0.43
CA ASN A 189 -7.32 7.13 0.59
C ASN A 189 -7.44 6.43 1.96
N PHE A 190 -6.37 5.77 2.41
CA PHE A 190 -6.36 4.84 3.54
C PHE A 190 -7.04 5.39 4.80
N HIS A 191 -7.92 4.57 5.38
CA HIS A 191 -8.33 4.67 6.77
C HIS A 191 -7.09 4.56 7.68
N ARG A 192 -7.07 5.27 8.82
CA ARG A 192 -5.95 5.31 9.77
C ARG A 192 -6.41 4.99 11.18
N ALA A 193 -5.55 4.36 11.97
CA ALA A 193 -5.77 4.23 13.40
C ALA A 193 -5.90 5.61 14.09
N ASP A 194 -6.87 5.72 14.99
CA ASP A 194 -7.12 6.89 15.82
C ASP A 194 -6.06 6.94 16.94
N ALA A 195 -5.13 7.88 16.82
CA ALA A 195 -4.05 8.07 17.79
C ALA A 195 -4.53 8.53 19.19
N SER A 196 -5.81 8.83 19.37
CA SER A 196 -6.44 9.10 20.68
C SER A 196 -7.17 7.89 21.28
N ALA A 197 -7.28 6.78 20.52
CA ALA A 197 -7.96 5.57 20.98
C ALA A 197 -6.96 4.57 21.58
N GLU A 198 -7.16 4.23 22.84
CA GLU A 198 -6.41 3.15 23.50
C GLU A 198 -6.61 1.81 22.79
N LEU A 199 -5.59 0.96 22.83
CA LEU A 199 -5.69 -0.42 22.38
C LEU A 199 -6.59 -1.22 23.33
N CYS A 200 -7.33 -2.17 22.77
CA CYS A 200 -8.08 -3.12 23.58
C CYS A 200 -7.15 -3.91 24.51
N PRO A 201 -7.52 -4.12 25.79
CA PRO A 201 -6.68 -4.85 26.73
C PRO A 201 -6.52 -6.30 26.29
N ASP A 202 -5.29 -6.83 26.34
CA ASP A 202 -5.00 -8.24 26.08
C ASP A 202 -4.84 -8.96 27.42
N ASP A 203 -5.60 -10.03 27.63
CA ASP A 203 -5.56 -10.77 28.89
C ASP A 203 -4.21 -11.47 29.14
N LYS A 204 -3.40 -11.70 28.09
CA LYS A 204 -2.01 -12.17 28.24
C LYS A 204 -1.11 -11.13 28.92
N ASP A 205 -1.35 -9.84 28.74
CA ASP A 205 -0.57 -8.76 29.35
C ASP A 205 -0.93 -8.53 30.83
N LYS A 206 -2.03 -9.13 31.31
CA LYS A 206 -2.46 -9.12 32.73
C LYS A 206 -1.84 -10.24 33.59
N THR A 207 -1.04 -11.12 32.98
CA THR A 207 -0.53 -12.35 33.60
C THR A 207 1.01 -12.39 33.68
N LYS A 208 1.65 -11.21 33.75
CA LYS A 208 3.10 -10.99 33.90
C LYS A 208 3.39 -10.19 35.16
#